data_AF-A0A7S3PSE7-F1
#
_entry.id   AF-A0A7S3PSE7-F1
#
_cell.length_a   1.000
_cell.length_b   1.000
_cell.length_c   1.000
_cell.angle_alpha   90.00
_cell.angle_beta   90.00
_cell.angle_gamma   90.00
#
_symmetry.space_group_name_H-M   'P 1'
#
loop_
_entity.id
_entity.type
_entity.pdbx_description
1 polymer ?
#
loop_
_entity_poly.entity_id
_entity_poly.type
_entity_poly.pdbx_seq_one_letter_code
_entity_poly.pdbx_strand_id
1 'polypeptide(L)'
;AKLALKPGEPETWIRETPLMVVVYEAIINEILSFDYAPKSTLVTKDGRSKRIWMNISEEGKSALDDLREQGLINCLKLSTEDFQPVTAFQVSWKGLQCVDLIP
;
A
#
# COMPACT_ATOMS: atom_id res chain seq x y z
N ALA A 1 -3.52 3.34 6.97
CA ALA A 1 -2.54 2.87 7.97
C ALA A 1 -1.71 4.06 8.42
N LYS A 2 -1.60 4.31 9.73
CA LYS A 2 -0.94 5.49 10.31
C LYS A 2 0.01 5.11 11.44
N LEU A 3 1.01 5.94 11.66
CA LEU A 3 1.86 5.88 12.84
C LEU A 3 1.08 6.18 14.13
N ALA A 4 1.60 5.70 15.26
CA ALA A 4 1.14 6.10 16.58
C ALA A 4 1.66 7.50 16.93
N LEU A 5 0.77 8.43 17.31
CA LEU A 5 1.16 9.81 17.65
C LEU A 5 1.34 9.98 19.17
N LYS A 6 0.65 9.15 19.96
CA LYS A 6 0.70 9.16 21.42
C LYS A 6 1.05 7.78 21.97
N PRO A 7 1.65 7.71 23.18
CA PRO A 7 1.85 6.44 23.87
C PRO A 7 0.52 5.68 24.04
N GLY A 8 0.52 4.39 23.70
CA GLY A 8 -0.65 3.53 23.79
C GLY A 8 -1.58 3.56 22.56
N GLU A 9 -1.34 4.42 21.57
CA GLU A 9 -2.04 4.34 20.29
C GLU A 9 -1.50 3.18 19.44
N PRO A 10 -2.38 2.43 18.75
CA PRO A 10 -1.94 1.33 17.90
C PRO A 10 -1.25 1.87 16.64
N GLU A 11 -0.03 1.41 16.41
CA GLU A 11 0.67 1.62 15.16
C GLU A 11 0.14 0.65 14.10
N THR A 12 -0.21 1.15 12.91
CA THR A 12 -0.83 0.32 11.86
C THR A 12 -0.04 0.39 10.55
N TRP A 13 -0.06 -0.73 9.82
CA TRP A 13 0.62 -0.94 8.55
C TRP A 13 -0.33 -1.63 7.57
N ILE A 14 -0.21 -1.33 6.27
CA ILE A 14 -0.94 -2.04 5.22
C ILE A 14 0.05 -2.68 4.25
N ARG A 15 -0.14 -3.97 3.95
CA ARG A 15 0.67 -4.67 2.94
C ARG A 15 0.33 -4.17 1.54
N GLU A 16 1.28 -4.24 0.63
CA GLU A 16 1.14 -3.79 -0.77
C GLU A 16 -0.09 -4.40 -1.46
N THR A 17 -0.31 -5.71 -1.34
CA THR A 17 -1.44 -6.36 -2.01
C THR A 17 -2.81 -5.81 -1.57
N PRO A 18 -3.17 -5.76 -0.27
CA PRO A 18 -4.37 -5.06 0.17
C PRO A 18 -4.45 -3.59 -0.24
N LEU A 19 -3.33 -2.87 -0.24
CA LEU A 19 -3.30 -1.47 -0.66
C LEU A 19 -3.66 -1.32 -2.16
N MET A 20 -3.14 -2.19 -3.01
CA MET A 20 -3.50 -2.23 -4.44
C MET A 20 -4.97 -2.55 -4.67
N VAL A 21 -5.59 -3.36 -3.80
CA VAL A 21 -7.04 -3.58 -3.84
C VAL A 21 -7.78 -2.28 -3.55
N VAL A 22 -7.36 -1.51 -2.53
CA VAL A 22 -7.97 -0.20 -2.24
C VAL A 22 -7.82 0.77 -3.43
N VAL A 23 -6.65 0.80 -4.07
CA VAL A 23 -6.44 1.62 -5.28
C VAL A 23 -7.39 1.19 -6.40
N TYR A 24 -7.52 -0.12 -6.66
CA TYR A 24 -8.45 -0.64 -7.65
C TYR A 24 -9.89 -0.24 -7.35
N GLU A 25 -10.35 -0.40 -6.11
CA GLU A 25 -11.70 0.02 -5.70
C GLU A 25 -11.90 1.53 -5.87
N ALA A 26 -10.89 2.35 -5.56
CA ALA A 26 -10.95 3.80 -5.77
C ALA A 26 -11.05 4.18 -7.26
N ILE A 27 -10.41 3.43 -8.16
CA ILE A 27 -10.56 3.61 -9.61
C ILE A 27 -11.98 3.24 -10.05
N ILE A 28 -12.51 2.10 -9.59
CA ILE A 28 -13.87 1.65 -9.94
C ILE A 28 -14.94 2.63 -9.44
N ASN A 29 -14.70 3.28 -8.29
CA ASN A 29 -15.59 4.30 -7.74
C ASN A 29 -15.29 5.71 -8.28
N GLU A 30 -14.48 5.85 -9.33
CA GLU A 30 -14.14 7.12 -9.99
C GLU A 30 -13.48 8.16 -9.04
N ILE A 31 -12.90 7.71 -7.92
CA ILE A 31 -12.15 8.55 -6.97
C ILE A 31 -10.75 8.82 -7.50
N LEU A 32 -10.14 7.81 -8.16
CA LEU A 32 -8.84 7.92 -8.81
C LEU A 32 -9.00 7.71 -10.30
N SER A 33 -8.51 8.67 -11.11
CA SER A 33 -8.50 8.59 -12.56
C SER A 33 -7.27 7.86 -13.10
N PHE A 34 -6.91 6.72 -12.50
CA PHE A 34 -5.81 5.86 -12.94
C PHE A 34 -6.34 4.70 -13.78
N ASP A 35 -5.49 4.10 -14.60
CA ASP A 35 -5.79 2.83 -15.26
C ASP A 35 -5.41 1.60 -14.40
N TYR A 36 -5.85 0.42 -14.83
CA TYR A 36 -5.41 -0.86 -14.29
C TYR A 36 -5.30 -1.91 -15.39
N ALA A 37 -4.44 -2.90 -15.19
CA ALA A 37 -4.29 -4.03 -16.09
C ALA A 37 -4.14 -5.36 -15.33
N PRO A 38 -4.50 -6.51 -15.95
CA PRO A 38 -4.24 -7.82 -15.36
C PRO A 38 -2.75 -8.09 -15.19
N LYS A 39 -2.33 -8.40 -13.95
CA LYS A 39 -0.95 -8.74 -13.60
C LYS A 39 -0.91 -10.03 -12.78
N SER A 40 0.02 -10.93 -13.14
CA SER A 40 0.32 -12.13 -12.36
C SER A 40 1.05 -11.73 -11.07
N THR A 41 0.36 -11.85 -9.94
CA THR A 41 0.84 -11.44 -8.63
C THR A 41 1.01 -12.65 -7.72
N LEU A 42 2.14 -12.73 -7.02
CA LEU A 42 2.35 -13.74 -5.99
C LEU A 42 1.64 -13.30 -4.71
N VAL A 43 0.69 -14.10 -4.24
CA VAL A 43 -0.03 -13.83 -2.99
C VAL A 43 0.20 -14.97 -2.04
N THR A 44 0.70 -14.62 -0.85
CA THR A 44 0.92 -15.55 0.25
C THR A 44 -0.18 -15.43 1.28
N LYS A 45 -0.78 -16.57 1.62
CA LYS A 45 -1.75 -16.69 2.71
C LYS A 45 -1.51 -18.00 3.45
N ASP A 46 -1.46 -17.94 4.78
CA ASP A 46 -1.32 -19.10 5.67
C ASP A 46 -0.15 -20.03 5.23
N GLY A 47 1.03 -19.45 5.04
CA GLY A 47 2.24 -20.17 4.61
C GLY A 47 2.23 -20.70 3.17
N ARG A 48 1.22 -20.37 2.37
CA ARG A 48 1.10 -20.84 0.98
C ARG A 48 1.11 -19.66 0.01
N SER A 49 2.12 -19.64 -0.85
CA SER A 49 2.18 -18.72 -1.99
C SER A 49 1.55 -19.29 -3.24
N LYS A 50 0.71 -18.50 -3.90
CA LYS A 50 0.14 -18.83 -5.21
C LYS A 50 0.20 -17.61 -6.11
N ARG A 51 0.51 -17.83 -7.39
CA ARG A 51 0.33 -16.80 -8.43
C ARG A 51 -1.14 -16.73 -8.82
N ILE A 52 -1.70 -15.55 -8.72
CA ILE A 52 -3.07 -15.24 -9.17
C ILE A 52 -3.04 -14.02 -10.08
N TRP A 53 -3.97 -13.96 -11.01
CA TRP A 53 -4.17 -12.78 -11.85
C TRP A 53 -5.03 -11.78 -11.09
N MET A 54 -4.53 -10.55 -10.97
CA MET A 54 -5.22 -9.44 -10.31
C MET A 54 -5.16 -8.21 -11.21
N ASN A 55 -6.21 -7.39 -11.19
CA ASN A 55 -6.16 -6.07 -11.79
C ASN A 55 -5.33 -5.15 -10.88
N ILE A 56 -4.21 -4.65 -11.40
CA ILE A 56 -3.27 -3.81 -10.67
C ILE A 56 -3.01 -2.54 -11.49
N SER A 57 -2.99 -1.40 -10.82
CA SER A 57 -2.61 -0.12 -11.42
C SER A 57 -1.10 0.09 -11.31
N GLU A 58 -0.42 0.29 -12.44
CA GLU A 58 0.99 0.69 -12.43
C GLU A 58 1.15 2.18 -12.11
N GLU A 59 0.19 3.03 -12.49
CA GLU A 59 0.12 4.42 -12.04
C GLU A 59 0.00 4.50 -10.51
N GLY A 60 -0.87 3.68 -9.91
CA GLY A 60 -1.00 3.58 -8.46
C GLY A 60 0.29 3.14 -7.77
N LYS A 61 1.10 2.28 -8.40
CA LYS A 61 2.44 1.92 -7.91
C LYS A 61 3.40 3.08 -7.98
N SER A 62 3.46 3.76 -9.13
CA SER A 62 4.31 4.93 -9.32
C SER A 62 4.00 6.00 -8.28
N ALA A 63 2.71 6.27 -8.03
CA ALA A 63 2.28 7.21 -7.01
C ALA A 63 2.76 6.82 -5.60
N LEU A 64 2.75 5.53 -5.24
CA LEU A 64 3.31 5.07 -3.96
C LEU A 64 4.82 5.27 -3.88
N ASP A 65 5.54 5.01 -4.97
CA ASP A 65 6.99 5.26 -5.03
C ASP A 65 7.30 6.75 -4.89
N ASP A 66 6.56 7.63 -5.57
CA ASP A 66 6.69 9.08 -5.45
C ASP A 66 6.43 9.56 -4.00
N LEU A 67 5.35 9.07 -3.37
CA LEU A 67 5.03 9.39 -1.98
C LEU A 67 6.14 8.92 -1.01
N ARG A 68 6.74 7.77 -1.28
CA ARG A 68 7.85 7.22 -0.50
C ARG A 68 9.11 8.08 -0.68
N GLU A 69 9.44 8.45 -1.92
CA GLU A 69 10.59 9.29 -2.23
C GLU A 69 10.47 10.68 -1.61
N GLN A 70 9.26 11.23 -1.53
CA GLN A 70 8.98 12.50 -0.87
C GLN A 70 8.92 12.40 0.67
N GLY A 71 9.02 11.19 1.23
CA GLY A 71 8.96 10.93 2.67
C GLY A 71 7.58 11.10 3.30
N LEU A 72 6.52 11.03 2.49
CA LEU A 72 5.12 11.15 2.94
C LEU A 72 4.57 9.81 3.44
N ILE A 73 5.17 8.70 3.02
CA ILE A 73 4.89 7.36 3.54
C ILE A 73 6.17 6.65 3.98
N ASN A 74 6.06 5.87 5.04
CA ASN A 74 7.06 4.93 5.51
C ASN A 74 6.88 3.59 4.79
N CYS A 75 7.99 2.87 4.60
CA CYS A 75 8.03 1.57 3.95
C CYS A 75 8.79 0.57 4.83
N LEU A 76 8.20 -0.61 5.02
CA LEU A 76 8.77 -1.71 5.78
C LEU A 76 8.81 -2.97 4.92
N LYS A 77 10.00 -3.57 4.78
CA LYS A 77 10.15 -4.88 4.15
C LYS A 77 9.95 -5.97 5.21
N LEU A 78 9.03 -6.87 4.91
CA LEU A 78 8.66 -8.02 5.73
C LEU A 78 8.95 -9.29 4.96
N SER A 79 9.07 -10.40 5.68
CA SER A 79 9.11 -11.74 5.09
C SER A 79 7.87 -12.50 5.52
N THR A 80 7.26 -13.21 4.58
CA THR A 80 6.20 -14.18 4.89
C THR A 80 6.79 -15.44 5.53
N GLU A 81 5.92 -16.32 6.02
CA GLU A 81 6.30 -17.62 6.59
C GLU A 81 7.07 -18.51 5.59
N ASP A 82 6.82 -18.36 4.29
CA ASP A 82 7.53 -19.04 3.20
C ASP A 82 8.65 -18.18 2.58
N PHE A 83 9.16 -17.22 3.36
CA PHE A 83 10.30 -16.37 3.04
C PHE A 83 10.14 -15.49 1.78
N GLN A 84 8.90 -15.21 1.37
CA GLN A 84 8.64 -14.24 0.30
C GLN A 84 8.71 -12.82 0.84
N PRO A 85 9.43 -11.91 0.16
CA PRO A 85 9.49 -10.52 0.57
C PRO A 85 8.15 -9.84 0.29
N VAL A 86 7.63 -9.12 1.28
CA VAL A 86 6.41 -8.32 1.18
C VAL A 86 6.69 -6.91 1.66
N THR A 87 6.20 -5.93 0.93
CA THR A 87 6.28 -4.52 1.33
C THR A 87 5.04 -4.13 2.11
N ALA A 88 5.22 -3.42 3.22
CA ALA A 88 4.15 -2.76 3.95
C ALA A 88 4.39 -1.25 4.01
N PHE A 89 3.30 -0.50 4.00
CA PHE A 89 3.29 0.95 3.97
C PHE A 89 2.52 1.53 5.17
N GLN A 90 2.92 2.72 5.56
CA GLN A 90 2.29 3.49 6.62
C GLN A 90 2.43 4.98 6.28
N VAL A 91 1.41 5.79 6.55
CA VAL A 91 1.53 7.25 6.40
C VAL A 91 2.55 7.79 7.41
N SER A 92 3.51 8.58 6.96
CA SER A 92 4.54 9.17 7.83
C SER A 92 3.98 10.36 8.63
N TRP A 93 4.74 10.84 9.62
CA TRP A 93 4.37 12.06 10.33
C TRP A 93 4.19 13.25 9.36
N LYS A 94 5.14 13.41 8.43
CA LYS A 94 5.08 14.44 7.38
C LYS A 94 3.85 14.25 6.49
N GLY A 95 3.56 13.00 6.11
CA GLY A 95 2.38 12.66 5.32
C GLY A 95 1.08 13.10 6.00
N LEU A 96 0.93 12.84 7.31
CA LEU A 96 -0.26 13.26 8.06
C LEU A 96 -0.43 14.78 8.06
N GLN A 97 0.65 15.54 8.24
CA GLN A 97 0.59 17.01 8.21
C GLN A 97 0.17 17.55 6.83
N CYS A 98 0.51 16.84 5.75
CA CYS A 98 0.11 17.23 4.40
C CYS A 98 -1.37 16.93 4.11
N VAL A 99 -1.95 15.89 4.72
CA VAL A 99 -3.37 15.55 4.49
C VAL A 99 -4.28 16.71 4.89
N ASP A 100 -3.97 17.39 5.99
CA ASP A 100 -4.74 18.55 6.47
C ASP A 100 -4.65 19.78 5.54
N LEU A 101 -3.71 19.78 4.58
CA LEU A 101 -3.51 20.87 3.62
C LEU A 101 -4.24 20.63 2.29
N ILE A 102 -4.76 19.41 2.06
CA ILE A 102 -5.50 19.07 0.86
C ILE A 102 -6.98 19.47 1.09
N PRO A 103 -7.56 20.31 0.22
CA PRO A 103 -8.92 20.83 0.40
C PRO A 103 -10.03 19.78 0.29
#